data_AF-I3PCR7-F1
#
_entry.id   AF-I3PCR7-F1
#
_cell.length_a   1.000
_cell.length_b   1.000
_cell.length_c   1.000
_cell.angle_alpha   90.00
_cell.angle_beta   90.00
_cell.angle_gamma   90.00
#
_symmetry.space_group_name_H-M   'P 1'
#
loop_
_entity.id
_entity.type
_entity.pdbx_description
1 polymer ?
#
loop_
_entity_poly.entity_id
_entity_poly.type
_entity_poly.pdbx_seq_one_letter_code
_entity_poly.pdbx_strand_id
1 'polypeptide(L)' 'MKYSRERLRDMARQCLAAKAANDVRYLQVVMNLALRLGIAPAQAIAGIELLAK' A
#
# COMPACT_ATOMS: atom_id res chain seq x y z
N MET A 1 -6.14 -0.87 -18.23
CA MET A 1 -4.78 -0.42 -17.86
C MET A 1 -4.10 -1.53 -17.06
N LYS A 2 -3.12 -2.25 -17.63
CA LYS A 2 -2.36 -3.27 -16.90
C LYS A 2 -1.15 -2.60 -16.24
N TYR A 3 -1.20 -2.42 -14.92
CA TYR A 3 -0.04 -1.97 -14.16
C TYR A 3 1.08 -3.03 -14.29
N SER A 4 2.29 -2.62 -14.67
CA SER A 4 3.47 -3.49 -14.61
C SER A 4 3.76 -3.87 -13.16
N ARG A 5 4.26 -5.10 -12.94
CA ARG A 5 4.70 -5.59 -11.63
C ARG A 5 5.69 -4.64 -10.96
N GLU A 6 6.57 -4.01 -11.73
CA GLU A 6 7.54 -3.03 -11.23
C GLU A 6 6.86 -1.77 -10.68
N ARG A 7 5.84 -1.25 -11.38
CA ARG A 7 5.06 -0.11 -10.89
C ARG A 7 4.34 -0.40 -9.58
N LEU A 8 3.81 -1.61 -9.42
CA LEU A 8 3.16 -2.02 -8.17
C LEU A 8 4.16 -2.08 -7.01
N ARG A 9 5.40 -2.54 -7.27
CA ARG A 9 6.48 -2.53 -6.27
C ARG A 9 6.91 -1.12 -5.89
N ASP A 10 7.06 -0.23 -6.85
CA ASP A 10 7.43 1.16 -6.57
C ASP A 10 6.36 1.89 -5.77
N MET A 11 5.07 1.66 -6.07
CA MET A 11 3.97 2.17 -5.27
C MET A 11 3.99 1.60 -3.84
N ALA A 12 4.28 0.31 -3.67
CA ALA A 12 4.39 -0.31 -2.36
C ALA A 12 5.55 0.27 -1.53
N ARG A 13 6.72 0.52 -2.16
CA ARG A 13 7.86 1.18 -1.51
C ARG A 13 7.56 2.62 -1.11
N GLN A 14 6.91 3.39 -1.97
CA GLN A 14 6.49 4.76 -1.66
C GLN A 14 5.50 4.80 -0.48
N CYS A 15 4.57 3.84 -0.42
CA CYS A 15 3.70 3.66 0.73
C CYS A 15 4.50 3.36 2.01
N LEU A 16 5.45 2.45 1.97
CA LEU A 16 6.29 2.13 3.14
C LEU A 16 7.18 3.29 3.60
N ALA A 17 7.71 4.08 2.66
CA ALA A 17 8.45 5.29 2.99
C ALA A 17 7.54 6.33 3.70
N ALA A 18 6.28 6.47 3.25
CA ALA A 18 5.29 7.33 3.90
C ALA A 18 4.88 6.80 5.30
N LYS A 19 4.83 5.47 5.50
CA LYS A 19 4.64 4.84 6.82
C LYS A 19 5.77 5.22 7.78
N ALA A 20 7.01 5.16 7.32
CA ALA A 20 8.19 5.50 8.13
C ALA A 20 8.22 6.99 8.54
N ALA A 21 7.66 7.87 7.70
CA ALA A 21 7.55 9.31 7.97
C ALA A 21 6.35 9.68 8.88
N ASN A 22 5.59 8.69 9.38
CA ASN A 22 4.37 8.89 10.18
C ASN A 22 3.32 9.78 9.48
N ASP A 23 3.24 9.67 8.14
CA ASP A 23 2.46 10.55 7.29
C ASP A 23 1.00 10.07 7.21
N VAL A 24 0.04 10.97 7.49
CA VAL A 24 -1.41 10.72 7.42
C VAL A 24 -1.83 10.17 6.04
N ARG A 25 -1.08 10.52 5.00
CA ARG A 25 -1.30 10.04 3.63
C ARG A 25 -1.16 8.51 3.49
N TYR A 26 -0.28 7.89 4.28
CA TYR A 26 -0.14 6.42 4.28
C TYR A 26 -1.41 5.73 4.75
N LEU A 27 -1.98 6.19 5.87
CA LEU A 27 -3.24 5.67 6.41
C LEU A 27 -4.39 5.85 5.42
N GLN A 28 -4.48 7.00 4.74
CA GLN A 28 -5.50 7.23 3.71
C GLN A 28 -5.36 6.27 2.53
N VAL A 29 -4.14 5.96 2.08
CA VAL A 29 -3.91 5.00 0.99
C VAL A 29 -4.26 3.58 1.42
N VAL A 30 -3.85 3.17 2.62
CA VAL A 30 -4.19 1.86 3.20
C VAL A 30 -5.71 1.70 3.33
N MET A 31 -6.40 2.72 3.87
CA MET A 31 -7.86 2.68 4.01
C MET A 31 -8.58 2.64 2.67
N ASN A 32 -8.14 3.41 1.68
CA ASN A 32 -8.71 3.35 0.33
C ASN A 32 -8.47 2.00 -0.34
N LEU A 33 -7.28 1.42 -0.15
CA LEU A 33 -6.95 0.10 -0.68
C LEU A 33 -7.80 -0.99 -0.03
N ALA A 34 -7.95 -0.93 1.30
CA ALA A 34 -8.79 -1.83 2.08
C ALA A 34 -10.25 -1.77 1.65
N LEU A 35 -10.80 -0.56 1.49
CA LEU A 35 -12.17 -0.33 1.01
C LEU A 35 -12.38 -0.88 -0.41
N ARG A 36 -11.45 -0.63 -1.33
CA ARG A 36 -11.56 -1.11 -2.73
C ARG A 36 -11.48 -2.62 -2.87
N LEU A 37 -10.71 -3.26 -2.00
CA LEU A 37 -10.52 -4.70 -2.01
C LEU A 37 -11.51 -5.44 -1.10
N GLY A 38 -12.30 -4.71 -0.30
CA GLY A 38 -13.22 -5.30 0.68
C GLY A 38 -12.50 -6.07 1.80
N ILE A 39 -11.26 -5.69 2.12
CA ILE A 39 -10.41 -6.37 3.10
C ILE A 39 -10.18 -5.50 4.33
N ALA A 40 -9.71 -6.12 5.42
CA ALA A 40 -9.31 -5.38 6.60
C ALA A 40 -8.06 -4.51 6.31
N PRO A 41 -7.95 -3.30 6.90
CA PRO A 41 -6.77 -2.44 6.76
C PRO A 41 -5.46 -3.16 7.11
N ALA A 42 -5.48 -4.04 8.11
CA ALA A 42 -4.33 -4.86 8.49
C ALA A 42 -3.86 -5.80 7.37
N GLN A 43 -4.79 -6.39 6.61
CA GLN A 43 -4.47 -7.25 5.46
C GLN A 43 -3.92 -6.44 4.28
N ALA A 44 -4.43 -5.21 4.08
CA ALA A 44 -3.90 -4.30 3.07
C ALA A 44 -2.44 -3.91 3.38
N ILE A 45 -2.12 -3.63 4.65
CA ILE A 45 -0.73 -3.36 5.09
C ILE A 45 0.16 -4.57 4.84
N ALA A 46 -0.27 -5.76 5.25
CA ALA A 46 0.49 -6.99 5.05
C ALA A 46 0.77 -7.27 3.56
N GLY A 47 -0.20 -6.98 2.68
CA GLY A 47 -0.03 -7.07 1.23
C GLY A 47 0.98 -6.08 0.66
N ILE A 48 0.96 -4.83 1.12
CA ILE A 48 1.94 -3.79 0.75
C ILE A 48 3.35 -4.20 1.20
N GLU A 49 3.48 -4.74 2.41
CA GLU A 49 4.75 -5.22 2.97
C GLU A 49 5.30 -6.43 2.20
N LEU A 50 4.44 -7.37 1.80
CA LEU A 50 4.82 -8.50 0.96
C LEU A 50 5.28 -8.09 -0.45
N LEU A 51 4.66 -7.06 -1.03
CA LEU A 51 5.02 -6.55 -2.36
C LEU A 51 6.33 -5.75 -2.37
N ALA A 52 6.71 -5.14 -1.26
CA ALA A 52 7.92 -4.33 -1.14
C ALA A 52 9.20 -5.14 -0.85
N LYS A 53 9.06 -6.40 -0.43
CA LYS A 53 10.15 -7.40 -0.40
C LYS A 53 10.51 -7.90 -1.79
#